data_AF-A0A660NRJ6-F1
#
_entry.id   AF-A0A660NRJ6-F1
#
_cell.length_a   1.000
_cell.length_b   1.000
_cell.length_c   1.000
_cell.angle_alpha   90.00
_cell.angle_beta   90.00
_cell.angle_gamma   90.00
#
_symmetry.space_group_name_H-M   'P 1'
#
loop_
_entity.id
_entity.type
_entity.pdbx_description
1 polymer ?
#
loop_
_entity_poly.entity_id
_entity_poly.type
_entity_poly.pdbx_seq_one_letter_code
_entity_poly.pdbx_strand_id
1 'polypeptide(L)'
;MGIFSKIFNRNNEDQEKVGGMNDYMTLVRVYFQAVLASRLGITNLSMLPDLRTYKQTFRVPTVNNKLGVGEKNSVKKTMKNLYGTSDLFFDEIDNSIKKQCKKVQDAQGYLYQFQAYTQDLMMLIGNLMKFKLRMPGFFKKL
;
A
#
# COMPACT_ATOMS: atom_id res chain seq x y z
N MET A 1 -9.96 11.40 9.31
CA MET A 1 -9.74 10.36 10.35
C MET A 1 -9.05 9.20 9.69
N GLY A 2 -7.85 8.85 10.12
CA GLY A 2 -7.11 7.75 9.52
C GLY A 2 -5.86 7.45 10.32
N ILE A 3 -5.41 6.21 10.12
CA ILE A 3 -4.14 5.59 10.52
C ILE A 3 -4.28 4.47 11.59
N PHE A 4 -5.28 4.47 12.52
CA PHE A 4 -5.31 3.44 13.59
C PHE A 4 -6.66 2.98 14.19
N SER A 5 -7.83 3.42 13.74
CA SER A 5 -9.08 3.15 14.51
C SER A 5 -9.48 1.68 14.65
N LYS A 6 -8.81 0.75 13.94
CA LYS A 6 -9.30 -0.61 13.72
C LYS A 6 -8.38 -1.74 14.20
N ILE A 7 -7.30 -1.42 14.90
CA ILE A 7 -6.71 -2.37 15.84
C ILE A 7 -7.64 -2.52 17.08
N PHE A 8 -8.69 -1.69 17.18
CA PHE A 8 -9.38 -1.35 18.43
C PHE A 8 -10.82 -1.84 18.61
N ASN A 9 -11.46 -2.56 17.68
CA ASN A 9 -12.78 -3.16 17.95
C ASN A 9 -12.85 -4.61 17.51
N ARG A 10 -12.39 -5.47 18.43
CA ARG A 10 -12.98 -6.79 18.65
C ARG A 10 -14.50 -6.65 18.68
N ASN A 11 -15.19 -7.44 17.87
CA ASN A 11 -16.64 -7.64 17.86
C ASN A 11 -17.42 -6.46 17.26
N ASN A 12 -17.77 -6.56 15.97
CA ASN A 12 -19.15 -6.61 15.52
C ASN A 12 -19.24 -6.47 13.99
N GLU A 13 -20.12 -7.29 13.45
CA GLU A 13 -20.50 -7.41 12.05
C GLU A 13 -20.96 -6.04 11.47
N ASP A 14 -20.66 -5.83 10.19
CA ASP A 14 -21.34 -4.87 9.29
C ASP A 14 -20.93 -3.39 9.17
N GLN A 15 -19.78 -2.91 9.66
CA GLN A 15 -19.35 -1.49 9.41
C GLN A 15 -18.09 -1.25 8.58
N GLU A 16 -17.48 -2.26 7.95
CA GLU A 16 -16.02 -2.20 7.78
C GLU A 16 -15.43 -2.26 6.36
N LYS A 17 -16.14 -1.91 5.28
CA LYS A 17 -15.58 -1.99 3.90
C LYS A 17 -14.74 -0.78 3.44
N VAL A 18 -14.89 0.40 4.03
CA VAL A 18 -14.17 1.62 3.57
C VAL A 18 -12.78 1.77 4.19
N GLY A 19 -12.57 1.29 5.42
CA GLY A 19 -11.27 1.33 6.09
C GLY A 19 -10.23 0.38 5.47
N GLY A 20 -10.63 -0.86 5.17
CA GLY A 20 -9.71 -1.89 4.66
C GLY A 20 -9.08 -1.54 3.31
N MET A 21 -9.77 -0.80 2.44
CA MET A 21 -9.24 -0.44 1.13
C MET A 21 -8.17 0.66 1.19
N ASN A 22 -8.35 1.66 2.07
CA ASN A 22 -7.33 2.69 2.29
C ASN A 22 -6.07 2.12 2.94
N ASP A 23 -6.26 1.21 3.89
CA ASP A 23 -5.17 0.51 4.57
C ASP A 23 -4.43 -0.42 3.59
N TYR A 24 -5.17 -1.15 2.75
CA TYR A 24 -4.60 -1.96 1.68
C TYR A 24 -3.76 -1.12 0.70
N MET A 25 -4.31 -0.02 0.19
CA MET A 25 -3.60 0.87 -0.73
C MET A 25 -2.34 1.45 -0.08
N THR A 26 -2.40 1.78 1.21
CA THR A 26 -1.22 2.23 1.95
C THR A 26 -0.16 1.14 2.07
N LEU A 27 -0.55 -0.11 2.38
CA LEU A 27 0.38 -1.24 2.41
C LEU A 27 1.02 -1.51 1.05
N VAL A 28 0.26 -1.39 -0.05
CA VAL A 28 0.81 -1.48 -1.41
C VAL A 28 1.88 -0.41 -1.62
N ARG A 29 1.61 0.86 -1.25
CA ARG A 29 2.61 1.93 -1.38
C ARG A 29 3.88 1.65 -0.56
N VAL A 30 3.72 1.17 0.68
CA VAL A 30 4.84 0.79 1.53
C VAL A 30 5.65 -0.34 0.89
N TYR A 31 5.00 -1.37 0.32
CA TYR A 31 5.68 -2.47 -0.37
C TYR A 31 6.52 -1.95 -1.56
N PHE A 32 5.94 -1.10 -2.40
CA PHE A 32 6.65 -0.47 -3.52
C PHE A 32 7.89 0.30 -3.06
N GLN A 33 7.75 1.14 -2.03
CA GLN A 33 8.84 1.91 -1.47
C GLN A 33 9.93 1.00 -0.85
N ALA A 34 9.55 -0.11 -0.21
CA ALA A 34 10.48 -1.08 0.35
C ALA A 34 11.29 -1.80 -0.76
N VAL A 35 10.63 -2.20 -1.85
CA VAL A 35 11.31 -2.83 -2.99
C VAL A 35 12.29 -1.86 -3.63
N LEU A 36 11.89 -0.61 -3.88
CA LEU A 36 12.77 0.44 -4.40
C LEU A 36 13.98 0.68 -3.50
N ALA A 37 13.77 0.80 -2.19
CA ALA A 37 14.86 0.96 -1.22
C ALA A 37 15.87 -0.18 -1.29
N SER A 38 15.38 -1.43 -1.31
CA SER A 38 16.21 -2.62 -1.33
C SER A 38 17.01 -2.79 -2.62
N ARG A 39 16.44 -2.36 -3.77
CA ARG A 39 17.04 -2.52 -5.11
C ARG A 39 18.04 -1.43 -5.43
N LEU A 40 17.69 -0.18 -5.12
CA LEU A 40 18.46 1.00 -5.49
C LEU A 40 19.44 1.43 -4.40
N GLY A 41 19.41 0.77 -3.24
CA GLY A 41 20.27 1.10 -2.11
C GLY A 41 19.94 2.45 -1.47
N ILE A 42 18.67 2.87 -1.53
CA ILE A 42 18.24 4.14 -0.92
C ILE A 42 18.30 3.97 0.60
N THR A 43 19.19 4.74 1.24
CA THR A 43 19.32 4.78 2.70
C THR A 43 18.52 5.93 3.32
N ASN A 44 18.13 6.92 2.51
CA ASN A 44 17.44 8.10 2.99
C ASN A 44 15.92 7.87 3.11
N LEU A 45 15.46 7.74 4.35
CA LEU A 45 14.04 7.62 4.70
C LEU A 45 13.18 8.84 4.30
N SER A 46 13.76 10.01 4.01
CA SER A 46 12.98 11.18 3.56
C SER A 46 12.41 11.00 2.17
N MET A 47 13.03 10.14 1.35
CA MET A 47 12.59 9.84 -0.01
C MET A 47 11.42 8.84 -0.03
N LEU A 48 11.14 8.18 1.10
CA LEU A 48 10.19 7.07 1.22
C LEU A 48 9.26 7.30 2.44
N PRO A 49 8.33 8.26 2.36
CA PRO A 49 7.54 8.71 3.50
C PRO A 49 6.57 7.65 4.04
N ASP A 50 5.95 6.83 3.17
CA ASP A 50 5.06 5.75 3.62
C ASP A 50 5.87 4.66 4.32
N LEU A 51 7.05 4.30 3.79
CA LEU A 51 7.97 3.33 4.38
C LEU A 51 8.46 3.78 5.77
N ARG A 52 8.80 5.07 5.91
CA ARG A 52 9.14 5.66 7.21
C ARG A 52 8.01 5.51 8.21
N THR A 53 6.79 5.88 7.82
CA THR A 53 5.61 5.82 8.70
C THR A 53 5.33 4.39 9.14
N TYR A 54 5.40 3.44 8.21
CA TYR A 54 5.24 2.02 8.51
C TYR A 54 6.32 1.49 9.45
N LYS A 55 7.59 1.83 9.19
CA LYS A 55 8.72 1.43 10.03
C LYS A 55 8.60 1.97 11.46
N GLN A 56 8.19 3.22 11.63
CA GLN A 56 7.95 3.83 12.95
C GLN A 56 6.77 3.17 13.67
N THR A 57 5.70 2.88 12.94
CA THR A 57 4.47 2.28 13.48
C THR A 57 4.70 0.86 13.98
N PHE A 58 5.29 0.02 13.13
CA PHE A 58 5.45 -1.41 13.39
C PHE A 58 6.82 -1.77 13.97
N ARG A 59 7.68 -0.77 14.21
CA ARG A 59 9.04 -0.93 14.77
C ARG A 59 9.85 -2.01 14.04
N VAL A 60 9.73 -2.06 12.72
CA VAL A 60 10.41 -3.08 11.91
C VAL A 60 11.90 -2.77 11.83
N PRO A 61 12.81 -3.69 12.16
CA PRO A 61 14.25 -3.47 12.05
C PRO A 61 14.70 -3.44 10.58
N THR A 62 15.73 -2.65 10.28
CA THR A 62 16.47 -2.79 9.02
C THR A 62 17.30 -4.06 9.07
N VAL A 63 17.51 -4.71 7.93
CA VAL A 63 18.30 -5.95 7.84
C VAL A 63 19.58 -5.66 7.07
N ASN A 64 20.73 -6.08 7.59
CA ASN A 64 22.05 -5.87 6.97
C ASN A 64 22.37 -4.41 6.65
N ASN A 65 21.94 -3.46 7.50
CA ASN A 65 22.06 -2.02 7.27
C ASN A 65 21.43 -1.52 5.95
N LYS A 66 20.59 -2.35 5.30
CA LYS A 66 19.88 -2.00 4.07
C LYS A 66 18.41 -1.75 4.39
N LEU A 67 17.93 -0.59 3.97
CA LEU A 67 16.53 -0.23 4.06
C LEU A 67 15.72 -1.04 3.03
N GLY A 68 14.54 -1.49 3.41
CA GLY A 68 13.58 -2.14 2.51
C GLY A 68 13.61 -3.66 2.51
N VAL A 69 14.66 -4.32 3.03
CA VAL A 69 14.73 -5.79 3.07
C VAL A 69 13.81 -6.36 4.15
N GLY A 70 13.92 -5.85 5.39
CA GLY A 70 13.08 -6.29 6.51
C GLY A 70 11.64 -5.80 6.36
N GLU A 71 11.47 -4.55 5.94
CA GLU A 71 10.17 -3.91 5.76
C GLU A 71 9.35 -4.58 4.66
N LYS A 72 9.98 -4.95 3.53
CA LYS A 72 9.33 -5.70 2.45
C LYS A 72 8.75 -7.01 2.95
N ASN A 73 9.52 -7.78 3.72
CA ASN A 73 9.07 -9.07 4.25
C ASN A 73 7.93 -8.90 5.25
N SER A 74 8.02 -7.88 6.12
CA SER A 74 6.96 -7.54 7.07
C SER A 74 5.65 -7.21 6.37
N VAL A 75 5.68 -6.28 5.40
CA VAL A 75 4.49 -5.87 4.63
C VAL A 75 3.91 -7.04 3.84
N LYS A 76 4.75 -7.84 3.17
CA LYS A 76 4.30 -9.02 2.42
C LYS A 76 3.52 -9.98 3.33
N LYS A 77 4.04 -10.24 4.53
CA LYS A 77 3.36 -11.08 5.53
C LYS A 77 2.05 -10.45 6.01
N THR A 78 2.04 -9.16 6.30
CA THR A 78 0.82 -8.43 6.70
C THR A 78 -0.26 -8.50 5.62
N MET A 79 0.09 -8.24 4.36
CA MET A 79 -0.84 -8.23 3.24
C MET A 79 -1.42 -9.62 2.95
N LYS A 80 -0.59 -10.67 3.02
CA LYS A 80 -1.04 -12.05 2.93
C LYS A 80 -2.03 -12.41 4.04
N ASN A 81 -1.67 -12.11 5.29
CA ASN A 81 -2.47 -12.52 6.44
C ASN A 81 -3.81 -11.78 6.55
N LEU A 82 -3.83 -10.48 6.23
CA LEU A 82 -5.03 -9.65 6.39
C LEU A 82 -5.93 -9.62 5.15
N TYR A 83 -5.34 -9.71 3.96
CA TYR A 83 -6.06 -9.48 2.69
C TYR A 83 -5.97 -10.66 1.72
N GLY A 84 -5.29 -11.75 2.07
CA GLY A 84 -5.15 -12.92 1.20
C GLY A 84 -4.40 -12.64 -0.10
N THR A 85 -3.53 -11.61 -0.13
CA THR A 85 -2.80 -11.22 -1.35
C THR A 85 -1.88 -12.34 -1.84
N SER A 86 -2.02 -12.73 -3.11
CA SER A 86 -1.21 -13.77 -3.75
C SER A 86 0.27 -13.38 -3.87
N ASP A 87 1.17 -14.37 -3.87
CA ASP A 87 2.60 -14.18 -4.16
C ASP A 87 2.85 -13.53 -5.52
N LEU A 88 2.03 -13.88 -6.52
CA LEU A 88 2.14 -13.36 -7.88
C LEU A 88 2.09 -11.83 -7.93
N PHE A 89 1.30 -11.21 -7.05
CA PHE A 89 1.21 -9.75 -6.98
C PHE A 89 2.56 -9.13 -6.60
N PHE A 90 3.23 -9.71 -5.61
CA PHE A 90 4.53 -9.22 -5.13
C PHE A 90 5.63 -9.46 -6.15
N ASP A 91 5.58 -10.59 -6.84
CA ASP A 91 6.55 -10.95 -7.89
C ASP A 91 6.42 -10.03 -9.11
N GLU A 92 5.20 -9.64 -9.48
CA GLU A 92 4.96 -8.69 -10.57
C GLU A 92 5.50 -7.30 -10.24
N ILE A 93 5.30 -6.83 -9.01
CA ILE A 93 5.88 -5.54 -8.54
C ILE A 93 7.41 -5.60 -8.59
N ASP A 94 8.00 -6.66 -8.05
CA ASP A 94 9.45 -6.86 -8.05
C ASP A 94 10.00 -6.85 -9.49
N ASN A 95 9.32 -7.50 -10.43
CA ASN A 95 9.71 -7.57 -11.83
C ASN A 95 9.54 -6.22 -12.55
N SER A 96 8.46 -5.50 -12.28
CA SER A 96 8.18 -4.17 -12.84
C SER A 96 9.26 -3.17 -12.43
N ILE A 97 9.56 -3.11 -11.13
CA ILE A 97 10.62 -2.24 -10.59
C ILE A 97 11.99 -2.66 -11.16
N LYS A 98 12.27 -3.96 -11.27
CA LYS A 98 13.52 -4.46 -11.85
C LYS A 98 13.70 -4.05 -13.32
N LYS A 99 12.61 -4.00 -14.10
CA LYS A 99 12.65 -3.61 -15.52
C LYS A 99 12.83 -2.10 -15.70
N GLN A 100 12.13 -1.29 -14.91
CA GLN A 100 12.01 0.15 -15.11
C GLN A 100 12.98 1.00 -14.27
N CYS A 101 13.29 0.59 -13.04
CA CYS A 101 14.12 1.36 -12.12
C CYS A 101 15.56 0.83 -12.11
N LYS A 102 16.37 1.26 -13.08
CA LYS A 102 17.80 0.92 -13.15
C LYS A 102 18.68 1.93 -12.41
N LYS A 103 18.27 3.19 -12.33
CA LYS A 103 18.97 4.26 -11.59
C LYS A 103 18.06 4.86 -10.52
N VAL A 104 18.68 5.48 -9.51
CA VAL A 104 17.96 6.19 -8.42
C VAL A 104 17.14 7.37 -8.96
N GLN A 105 17.59 7.99 -10.05
CA GLN A 105 16.89 9.10 -10.72
C GLN A 105 15.55 8.65 -11.31
N ASP A 106 15.52 7.44 -11.89
CA ASP A 106 14.30 6.86 -12.47
C ASP A 106 13.26 6.54 -11.37
N ALA A 107 13.74 6.27 -10.15
CA ALA A 107 12.90 5.94 -9.00
C ALA A 107 12.05 7.12 -8.52
N GLN A 108 12.57 8.34 -8.60
CA GLN A 108 11.81 9.54 -8.21
C GLN A 108 10.65 9.80 -9.18
N GLY A 109 10.91 9.68 -10.49
CA GLY A 109 9.87 9.79 -11.51
C GLY A 109 8.82 8.69 -11.37
N TYR A 110 9.26 7.46 -11.11
CA TYR A 110 8.36 6.32 -10.90
C TYR A 110 7.51 6.47 -9.62
N LEU A 111 8.09 6.93 -8.52
CA LEU A 111 7.38 7.22 -7.27
C LEU A 111 6.34 8.33 -7.45
N TYR A 112 6.68 9.39 -8.19
CA TYR A 112 5.75 10.48 -8.47
C TYR A 112 4.55 10.01 -9.30
N GLN A 113 4.79 9.26 -10.38
CA GLN A 113 3.73 8.67 -11.21
C GLN A 113 2.85 7.71 -10.41
N PHE A 114 3.48 6.87 -9.57
CA PHE A 114 2.77 5.91 -8.74
C PHE A 114 1.92 6.59 -7.65
N GLN A 115 2.40 7.71 -7.09
CA GLN A 115 1.63 8.52 -6.15
C GLN A 115 0.42 9.16 -6.84
N ALA A 116 0.59 9.75 -8.03
CA ALA A 116 -0.51 10.31 -8.82
C ALA A 116 -1.55 9.23 -9.17
N TYR A 117 -1.11 8.08 -9.67
CA TYR A 117 -1.97 6.94 -9.96
C TYR A 117 -2.79 6.49 -8.74
N THR A 118 -2.15 6.40 -7.57
CA THR A 118 -2.84 5.99 -6.34
C THR A 118 -3.92 6.99 -5.93
N GLN A 119 -3.68 8.30 -6.11
CA GLN A 119 -4.66 9.34 -5.83
C GLN A 119 -5.85 9.28 -6.80
N ASP A 120 -5.59 9.12 -8.09
CA ASP A 120 -6.63 8.98 -9.12
C ASP A 120 -7.49 7.74 -8.87
N LEU A 121 -6.86 6.62 -8.49
CA LEU A 121 -7.55 5.38 -8.15
C LEU A 121 -8.44 5.56 -6.91
N MET A 122 -7.95 6.24 -5.87
CA MET A 122 -8.77 6.56 -4.69
C MET A 122 -9.94 7.47 -5.02
N MET A 123 -9.75 8.45 -5.91
CA MET A 123 -10.83 9.34 -6.37
C MET A 123 -11.89 8.56 -7.17
N LEU A 124 -11.47 7.68 -8.08
CA LEU A 124 -12.36 6.86 -8.88
C LEU A 124 -13.15 5.87 -8.01
N ILE A 125 -12.48 5.20 -7.07
CA ILE A 125 -13.12 4.34 -6.06
C ILE A 125 -14.13 5.13 -5.23
N GLY A 126 -13.77 6.34 -4.78
CA GLY A 126 -14.66 7.23 -4.05
C GLY A 126 -15.90 7.61 -4.86
N ASN A 127 -15.73 7.91 -6.15
CA ASN A 127 -16.83 8.22 -7.05
C ASN A 127 -17.73 7.00 -7.30
N LEU A 128 -17.15 5.81 -7.46
CA LEU A 128 -17.88 4.56 -7.68
C LEU A 128 -18.67 4.13 -6.43
N MET A 129 -18.12 4.35 -5.22
CA MET A 129 -18.86 4.16 -3.97
C MET A 129 -20.03 5.14 -3.82
N LYS A 130 -19.86 6.41 -4.23
CA LYS A 130 -20.98 7.38 -4.29
C LYS A 130 -22.05 6.95 -5.28
N PHE A 131 -21.66 6.43 -6.45
CA PHE A 131 -22.60 5.92 -7.46
C PHE A 131 -23.39 4.72 -6.94
N LYS A 132 -22.74 3.78 -6.25
CA LYS A 132 -23.40 2.61 -5.62
C LYS A 132 -24.35 2.99 -4.48
N LEU A 133 -24.09 4.09 -3.77
CA LEU A 133 -24.95 4.66 -2.73
C LEU A 133 -26.12 5.48 -3.30
N ARG A 134 -25.96 6.08 -4.48
CA ARG A 134 -26.99 6.89 -5.16
C ARG A 134 -27.97 6.08 -6.02
N MET A 135 -27.71 4.79 -6.26
CA MET A 135 -28.70 3.89 -6.87
C MET A 135 -29.86 3.67 -5.89
N PRO A 136 -31.08 4.16 -6.17
CA PRO A 136 -32.22 3.97 -5.29
C PRO A 136 -32.53 2.47 -5.16
N GLY A 137 -32.86 2.01 -3.95
CA GLY A 137 -33.11 0.59 -3.65
C GLY A 137 -34.18 -0.09 -4.52
N PHE A 138 -34.97 0.67 -5.27
CA PHE A 138 -35.95 0.18 -6.25
C PHE A 138 -35.31 -0.58 -7.43
N PHE A 139 -34.07 -0.27 -7.83
CA PHE A 139 -33.38 -1.01 -8.90
C PHE A 139 -32.77 -2.34 -8.45
N LYS A 140 -32.78 -2.66 -7.14
CA LYS A 140 -32.33 -3.97 -6.64
C LYS A 140 -33.42 -5.05 -6.65
N LYS A 141 -34.67 -4.68 -6.95
CA LYS A 141 -35.83 -5.58 -6.88
C LYS A 141 -36.53 -5.81 -8.23
N LEU A 142 -35.99 -5.29 -9.33
CA LEU A 142 -36.37 -5.70 -10.69
C LEU A 142 -35.45 -6.82 -11.16
#